data_AF-A0A084G8K4-F1
#
_entry.id   AF-A0A084G8K4-F1
#
_cell.length_a   1.000
_cell.length_b   1.000
_cell.length_c   1.000
_cell.angle_alpha   90.00
_cell.angle_beta   90.00
_cell.angle_gamma   90.00
#
_symmetry.space_group_name_H-M   'P 1'
#
loop_
_entity.id
_entity.type
_entity.pdbx_description
1 polymer ?
#
loop_
_entity_poly.entity_id
_entity_poly.type
_entity_poly.pdbx_seq_one_letter_code
_entity_poly.pdbx_strand_id
1 'polypeptide(L)'
;MKPYASLGAMSALVQLSHANLDIVTLLTPSGNFIQEAAATLVVGDIPNPVTGDVALWSAIMMDRQDFLQGVTQNSPPGLGYCQDLGQNWCNFAYKYGNGNPTAGTPVKAPPGSRIKTHYKLNTGTEQWEQRLYINDQLVSELTSSRGQHGSIFYISTECAAGNCAAAPAHSWEDIFITLNQPDERFLYRGSWEHEATGGEMSTPDGGKTWNFTTLFVPETRP
;
A
#
# COMPACT_ATOMS: atom_id res chain seq x y z
N MET A 1 -38.99 -5.09 -49.95
CA MET A 1 -38.81 -6.42 -49.31
C MET A 1 -37.42 -6.45 -48.67
N LYS A 2 -37.36 -6.86 -47.39
CA LYS A 2 -36.17 -7.02 -46.50
C LYS A 2 -35.15 -8.07 -47.06
N PRO A 3 -33.90 -8.22 -46.53
CA PRO A 3 -33.40 -7.87 -45.18
C PRO A 3 -32.05 -7.09 -45.13
N TYR A 4 -31.85 -6.16 -44.18
CA TYR A 4 -31.20 -6.32 -42.86
C TYR A 4 -29.89 -7.13 -42.84
N ALA A 5 -28.78 -6.44 -42.63
CA ALA A 5 -27.61 -6.94 -41.92
C ALA A 5 -27.07 -5.82 -41.01
N SER A 6 -27.61 -5.78 -39.81
CA SER A 6 -27.04 -5.09 -38.66
C SER A 6 -25.83 -5.87 -38.15
N LEU A 7 -24.62 -5.38 -38.37
CA LEU A 7 -23.46 -5.79 -37.57
C LEU A 7 -23.27 -4.76 -36.48
N GLY A 8 -23.59 -5.18 -35.25
CA GLY A 8 -23.38 -4.40 -34.04
C GLY A 8 -21.89 -4.16 -33.83
N ALA A 9 -21.53 -2.89 -33.64
CA ALA A 9 -20.33 -2.55 -32.91
C ALA A 9 -20.56 -2.96 -31.45
N MET A 10 -20.17 -4.19 -31.12
CA MET A 10 -20.10 -4.63 -29.72
C MET A 10 -19.06 -3.75 -29.04
N SER A 11 -19.52 -3.03 -28.02
CA SER A 11 -18.76 -2.10 -27.20
C SER A 11 -17.41 -2.68 -26.80
N ALA A 12 -16.33 -2.05 -27.26
CA ALA A 12 -15.08 -2.08 -26.52
C ALA A 12 -15.31 -1.24 -25.25
N LEU A 13 -15.81 -1.88 -24.19
CA LEU A 13 -15.57 -1.40 -22.83
C LEU A 13 -14.07 -1.50 -22.61
N VAL A 14 -13.35 -0.44 -22.97
CA VAL A 14 -12.01 -0.19 -22.48
C VAL A 14 -12.18 -0.05 -20.97
N GLN A 15 -11.90 -1.12 -20.24
CA GLN A 15 -11.67 -1.04 -18.81
C GLN A 15 -10.51 -0.07 -18.64
N LEU A 16 -10.80 1.14 -18.18
CA LEU A 16 -9.81 1.97 -17.54
C LEU A 16 -9.34 1.15 -16.33
N SER A 17 -8.20 0.50 -16.48
CA SER A 17 -7.52 -0.19 -15.39
C SER A 17 -7.36 0.81 -14.25
N HIS A 18 -7.95 0.53 -13.10
CA HIS A 18 -7.67 1.32 -11.90
C HIS A 18 -6.18 1.13 -11.61
N ALA A 19 -5.41 2.22 -11.63
CA ALA A 19 -3.97 2.16 -11.39
C ALA A 19 -3.66 1.60 -10.01
N ASN A 20 -4.60 1.66 -9.06
CA ASN A 20 -4.48 1.07 -7.74
C ASN A 20 -5.61 0.06 -7.48
N LEU A 21 -5.25 -1.03 -6.83
CA LEU A 21 -6.13 -2.06 -6.28
C LEU A 21 -6.05 -1.96 -4.76
N ASP A 22 -6.87 -1.07 -4.19
CA ASP A 22 -6.88 -0.80 -2.75
C ASP A 22 -7.53 -1.96 -2.00
N ILE A 23 -6.67 -2.82 -1.44
CA ILE A 23 -7.08 -4.03 -0.72
C ILE A 23 -7.69 -3.69 0.63
N VAL A 24 -7.04 -2.79 1.38
CA VAL A 24 -7.57 -2.25 2.63
C VAL A 24 -7.64 -0.74 2.49
N THR A 25 -8.80 -0.16 2.77
CA THR A 25 -8.97 1.29 2.93
C THR A 25 -9.64 1.55 4.27
N LEU A 26 -9.01 2.32 5.15
CA LEU A 26 -9.53 2.64 6.48
C LEU A 26 -9.53 4.14 6.73
N LEU A 27 -10.72 4.74 6.62
CA LEU A 27 -10.92 6.16 6.80
C LEU A 27 -11.14 6.52 8.28
N THR A 28 -10.39 7.51 8.78
CA THR A 28 -10.62 8.03 10.13
C THR A 28 -11.91 8.86 10.19
N PRO A 29 -12.66 8.81 11.30
CA PRO A 29 -13.81 9.67 11.51
C PRO A 29 -13.40 11.13 11.69
N SER A 30 -14.34 12.05 11.43
CA SER A 30 -14.11 13.49 11.63
C SER A 30 -13.63 13.80 13.05
N GLY A 31 -12.54 14.56 13.18
CA GLY A 31 -11.93 14.91 14.46
C GLY A 31 -10.97 13.84 15.03
N ASN A 32 -10.87 12.67 14.41
CA ASN A 32 -9.93 11.61 14.77
C ASN A 32 -8.89 11.42 13.65
N PHE A 33 -7.68 11.00 14.00
CA PHE A 33 -6.58 10.81 13.05
C PHE A 33 -5.62 9.71 13.51
N ILE A 34 -4.87 9.15 12.56
CA ILE A 34 -3.83 8.15 12.83
C ILE A 34 -2.63 8.86 13.47
N GLN A 35 -2.13 8.34 14.59
CA GLN A 35 -0.87 8.78 15.22
C GLN A 35 0.30 7.85 14.93
N GLU A 36 0.01 6.56 14.77
CA GLU A 36 1.01 5.54 14.53
C GLU A 36 0.37 4.42 13.73
N ALA A 37 1.11 3.84 12.80
CA ALA A 37 0.70 2.62 12.12
C ALA A 37 1.92 1.81 11.70
N ALA A 38 1.72 0.50 11.54
CA ALA A 38 2.67 -0.33 10.82
C ALA A 38 1.95 -1.39 10.00
N ALA A 39 2.65 -1.89 9.00
CA ALA A 39 2.30 -3.12 8.31
C ALA A 39 3.58 -3.82 7.86
N THR A 40 3.62 -5.15 8.00
CA THR A 40 4.72 -5.98 7.54
C THR A 40 4.26 -6.81 6.36
N LEU A 41 4.84 -6.56 5.18
CA LEU A 41 4.65 -7.40 4.01
C LEU A 41 5.59 -8.60 4.11
N VAL A 42 5.05 -9.82 4.06
CA VAL A 42 5.82 -11.01 3.71
C VAL A 42 5.79 -11.11 2.20
N VAL A 43 6.92 -10.81 1.58
CA VAL A 43 6.99 -10.67 0.14
C VAL A 43 6.88 -12.05 -0.50
N GLY A 44 5.95 -12.19 -1.45
CA GLY A 44 5.80 -13.42 -2.24
C GLY A 44 6.90 -13.57 -3.29
N ASP A 45 6.66 -14.49 -4.24
CA ASP A 45 7.48 -14.60 -5.45
C ASP A 45 7.52 -13.28 -6.23
N ILE A 46 8.42 -13.14 -7.20
CA ILE A 46 8.37 -12.01 -8.14
C ILE A 46 7.37 -12.30 -9.27
N PRO A 47 6.84 -11.27 -9.96
CA PRO A 47 6.00 -11.48 -11.12
C PRO A 47 6.69 -12.34 -12.18
N ASN A 48 5.94 -13.24 -12.82
CA ASN A 48 6.46 -14.09 -13.88
C ASN A 48 5.42 -14.28 -15.00
N PRO A 49 5.65 -13.71 -16.21
CA PRO A 49 6.78 -12.86 -16.58
C PRO A 49 6.71 -11.45 -15.97
N VAL A 50 7.87 -10.78 -15.80
CA VAL A 50 7.95 -9.35 -15.43
C VAL A 50 7.67 -8.49 -16.68
N THR A 51 6.40 -8.26 -16.99
CA THR A 51 5.96 -7.52 -18.19
C THR A 51 5.76 -6.02 -17.98
N GLY A 52 5.69 -5.57 -16.73
CA GLY A 52 5.45 -4.18 -16.37
C GLY A 52 5.73 -3.94 -14.89
N ASP A 53 5.62 -2.68 -14.49
CA ASP A 53 5.88 -2.25 -13.11
C ASP A 53 4.74 -2.64 -12.18
N VAL A 54 5.06 -3.23 -11.03
CA VAL A 54 4.09 -3.56 -9.99
C VAL A 54 4.64 -3.16 -8.63
N ALA A 55 3.80 -2.52 -7.82
CA ALA A 55 4.17 -2.10 -6.48
C ALA A 55 3.15 -2.62 -5.46
N LEU A 56 3.66 -3.13 -4.34
CA LEU A 56 2.90 -3.48 -3.15
C LEU A 56 3.21 -2.44 -2.10
N TRP A 57 2.19 -1.83 -1.50
CA TRP A 57 2.43 -0.78 -0.51
C TRP A 57 1.40 -0.72 0.60
N SER A 58 1.88 -0.27 1.74
CA SER A 58 1.02 0.31 2.78
C SER A 58 1.16 1.83 2.73
N ALA A 59 0.14 2.58 3.13
CA ALA A 59 0.20 4.03 3.13
C ALA A 59 -0.58 4.68 4.26
N ILE A 60 -0.18 5.92 4.58
CA ILE A 60 -1.04 6.89 5.26
C ILE A 60 -1.25 8.06 4.30
N MET A 61 -2.50 8.31 3.91
CA MET A 61 -2.89 9.58 3.29
C MET A 61 -3.14 10.61 4.38
N MET A 62 -2.64 11.81 4.15
CA MET A 62 -2.74 12.94 5.06
C MET A 62 -3.95 13.81 4.72
N ASP A 63 -4.35 14.65 5.66
CA ASP A 63 -5.44 15.63 5.51
C ASP A 63 -5.31 16.58 4.31
N ARG A 64 -4.10 16.85 3.81
CA ARG A 64 -3.84 17.65 2.59
C ARG A 64 -3.63 16.81 1.33
N GLN A 65 -3.97 15.53 1.35
CA GLN A 65 -3.77 14.57 0.25
C GLN A 65 -2.30 14.29 -0.10
N ASP A 66 -1.37 14.73 0.75
CA ASP A 66 -0.01 14.17 0.77
C ASP A 66 -0.09 12.71 1.26
N PHE A 67 0.90 11.88 0.94
CA PHE A 67 0.94 10.51 1.46
C PHE A 67 2.35 10.05 1.81
N LEU A 68 2.42 9.17 2.80
CA LEU A 68 3.59 8.38 3.15
C LEU A 68 3.31 6.93 2.76
N GLN A 69 4.24 6.29 2.10
CA GLN A 69 4.09 4.93 1.56
C GLN A 69 5.34 4.10 1.74
N GLY A 70 5.20 2.92 2.27
CA GLY A 70 6.22 1.90 2.26
C GLY A 70 6.05 1.06 1.01
N VAL A 71 7.00 1.17 0.07
CA VAL A 71 6.85 0.61 -1.27
C VAL A 71 7.75 -0.61 -1.44
N THR A 72 7.19 -1.68 -1.98
CA THR A 72 7.88 -2.89 -2.43
C THR A 72 7.54 -3.10 -3.91
N GLN A 73 8.49 -2.86 -4.80
CA GLN A 73 8.27 -2.76 -6.24
C GLN A 73 9.08 -3.80 -7.03
N ASN A 74 8.51 -4.32 -8.11
CA ASN A 74 9.23 -5.08 -9.12
C ASN A 74 8.92 -4.54 -10.51
N SER A 75 9.94 -4.46 -11.36
CA SER A 75 9.86 -3.82 -12.66
C SER A 75 10.85 -4.42 -13.65
N PRO A 76 10.61 -4.27 -14.98
CA PRO A 76 11.60 -4.57 -16.00
C PRO A 76 12.90 -3.76 -15.81
N PRO A 77 14.06 -4.25 -16.30
CA PRO A 77 15.32 -3.53 -16.25
C PRO A 77 15.22 -2.11 -16.82
N GLY A 78 15.77 -1.13 -16.11
CA GLY A 78 15.75 0.29 -16.51
C GLY A 78 14.53 1.07 -16.02
N LEU A 79 13.58 0.42 -15.35
CA LEU A 79 12.43 1.05 -14.68
C LEU A 79 12.54 0.89 -13.16
N GLY A 80 11.97 1.83 -12.39
CA GLY A 80 11.92 1.77 -10.92
C GLY A 80 13.16 2.34 -10.22
N TYR A 81 13.24 2.12 -8.90
CA TYR A 81 14.25 2.73 -8.03
C TYR A 81 15.51 1.87 -7.81
N CYS A 82 15.42 0.56 -8.04
CA CYS A 82 16.55 -0.37 -7.96
C CYS A 82 16.96 -0.80 -9.37
N GLN A 83 18.26 -0.77 -9.66
CA GLN A 83 18.80 -1.36 -10.88
C GLN A 83 19.00 -2.87 -10.73
N ASP A 84 18.88 -3.64 -11.81
CA ASP A 84 19.21 -5.07 -11.87
C ASP A 84 18.53 -5.93 -10.80
N LEU A 85 17.19 -5.87 -10.71
CA LEU A 85 16.42 -6.58 -9.68
C LEU A 85 16.63 -8.09 -9.70
N GLY A 86 16.78 -8.70 -10.89
CA GLY A 86 16.85 -10.15 -11.01
C GLY A 86 15.60 -10.80 -10.41
N GLN A 87 15.79 -11.67 -9.42
CA GLN A 87 14.72 -12.35 -8.66
C GLN A 87 14.40 -11.65 -7.33
N ASN A 88 14.57 -10.33 -7.24
CA ASN A 88 14.32 -9.55 -6.02
C ASN A 88 13.26 -8.48 -6.22
N TRP A 89 12.79 -7.95 -5.10
CA TRP A 89 11.96 -6.76 -4.98
C TRP A 89 12.80 -5.54 -4.56
N CYS A 90 12.41 -4.34 -4.98
CA CYS A 90 12.95 -3.07 -4.54
C CYS A 90 12.11 -2.48 -3.41
N ASN A 91 12.73 -2.13 -2.28
CA ASN A 91 12.01 -1.67 -1.10
C ASN A 91 12.51 -0.29 -0.66
N PHE A 92 11.61 0.65 -0.41
CA PHE A 92 11.97 2.00 0.02
C PHE A 92 10.83 2.70 0.75
N ALA A 93 11.21 3.59 1.68
CA ALA A 93 10.29 4.60 2.18
C ALA A 93 10.01 5.60 1.05
N TYR A 94 8.77 6.05 0.92
CA TYR A 94 8.34 6.99 -0.09
C TYR A 94 7.39 8.01 0.51
N LYS A 95 7.51 9.27 0.07
CA LYS A 95 6.52 10.30 0.33
C LYS A 95 6.19 11.07 -0.94
N TYR A 96 4.95 11.54 -1.01
CA TYR A 96 4.51 12.49 -2.01
C TYR A 96 3.82 13.66 -1.33
N GLY A 97 4.20 14.88 -1.74
CA GLY A 97 3.50 16.08 -1.31
C GLY A 97 3.85 17.28 -2.17
N ASN A 98 2.88 18.17 -2.38
CA ASN A 98 3.01 19.34 -3.27
C ASN A 98 3.54 18.99 -4.68
N GLY A 99 3.10 17.87 -5.26
CA GLY A 99 3.55 17.45 -6.60
C GLY A 99 4.96 16.84 -6.66
N ASN A 100 5.63 16.67 -5.52
CA ASN A 100 7.02 16.22 -5.49
C ASN A 100 7.14 14.85 -4.81
N PRO A 101 7.54 13.80 -5.55
CA PRO A 101 7.87 12.52 -4.96
C PRO A 101 9.25 12.57 -4.31
N THR A 102 9.43 11.87 -3.20
CA THR A 102 10.74 11.65 -2.57
C THR A 102 10.82 10.21 -2.10
N ALA A 103 11.80 9.48 -2.62
CA ALA A 103 12.13 8.14 -2.15
C ALA A 103 13.30 8.22 -1.16
N GLY A 104 13.26 7.38 -0.13
CA GLY A 104 14.41 7.08 0.71
C GLY A 104 15.40 6.15 0.00
N THR A 105 16.34 5.57 0.74
CA THR A 105 17.30 4.61 0.19
C THR A 105 16.57 3.35 -0.33
N PRO A 106 16.71 3.00 -1.62
CA PRO A 106 16.15 1.78 -2.18
C PRO A 106 17.04 0.58 -1.90
N VAL A 107 16.44 -0.53 -1.42
CA VAL A 107 17.16 -1.73 -1.02
C VAL A 107 16.48 -2.98 -1.58
N LYS A 108 17.28 -3.89 -2.13
CA LYS A 108 16.78 -5.16 -2.70
C LYS A 108 16.48 -6.17 -1.59
N ALA A 109 15.41 -6.94 -1.76
CA ALA A 109 15.11 -8.09 -0.92
C ALA A 109 14.59 -9.27 -1.76
N PRO A 110 14.99 -10.52 -1.45
CA PRO A 110 14.43 -11.69 -2.10
C PRO A 110 13.01 -12.01 -1.60
N PRO A 111 12.24 -12.82 -2.34
CA PRO A 111 11.03 -13.46 -1.85
C PRO A 111 11.19 -14.08 -0.46
N GLY A 112 10.13 -14.04 0.35
CA GLY A 112 10.10 -14.50 1.74
C GLY A 112 10.65 -13.49 2.76
N SER A 113 11.22 -12.37 2.32
CA SER A 113 11.66 -11.31 3.23
C SER A 113 10.46 -10.62 3.90
N ARG A 114 10.65 -10.18 5.15
CA ARG A 114 9.67 -9.38 5.91
C ARG A 114 9.99 -7.91 5.76
N ILE A 115 9.10 -7.17 5.10
CA ILE A 115 9.25 -5.74 4.80
C ILE A 115 8.27 -4.96 5.65
N LYS A 116 8.76 -4.40 6.76
CA LYS A 116 7.93 -3.61 7.68
C LYS A 116 8.06 -2.14 7.37
N THR A 117 6.93 -1.48 7.18
CA THR A 117 6.90 -0.01 7.19
C THR A 117 6.18 0.47 8.44
N HIS A 118 6.82 1.38 9.16
CA HIS A 118 6.32 2.00 10.37
C HIS A 118 6.21 3.50 10.16
N TYR A 119 5.08 4.07 10.56
CA TYR A 119 4.76 5.48 10.48
C TYR A 119 4.43 5.98 11.87
N LYS A 120 5.03 7.09 12.30
CA LYS A 120 4.76 7.67 13.59
C LYS A 120 4.76 9.19 13.55
N LEU A 121 3.69 9.80 14.02
CA LEU A 121 3.63 11.23 14.26
C LEU A 121 4.41 11.56 15.54
N ASN A 122 5.45 12.38 15.41
CA ASN A 122 6.10 12.99 16.55
C ASN A 122 5.26 14.18 17.03
N THR A 123 4.56 14.03 18.15
CA THR A 123 3.64 15.07 18.65
C THR A 123 4.35 16.33 19.15
N GLY A 124 5.66 16.28 19.40
CA GLY A 124 6.44 17.45 19.81
C GLY A 124 6.88 18.31 18.63
N THR A 125 7.24 17.69 17.49
CA THR A 125 7.65 18.41 16.28
C THR A 125 6.55 18.54 15.24
N GLU A 126 5.46 17.78 15.40
CA GLU A 126 4.35 17.60 14.46
C GLU A 126 4.80 17.07 13.09
N GLN A 127 5.90 16.31 13.05
CA GLN A 127 6.40 15.67 11.84
C GLN A 127 6.16 14.18 11.88
N TRP A 128 5.92 13.58 10.73
CA TRP A 128 5.89 12.12 10.62
C TRP A 128 7.30 11.58 10.37
N GLU A 129 7.61 10.52 11.08
CA GLU A 129 8.74 9.63 10.82
C GLU A 129 8.20 8.39 10.11
N GLN A 130 8.83 8.04 8.99
CA GLN A 130 8.57 6.81 8.26
C GLN A 130 9.85 5.99 8.23
N ARG A 131 9.79 4.75 8.72
CA ARG A 131 10.91 3.82 8.74
C ARG A 131 10.54 2.52 8.05
N LEU A 132 11.41 2.07 7.15
CA LEU A 132 11.28 0.80 6.48
C LEU A 132 12.39 -0.16 6.94
N TYR A 133 11.95 -1.36 7.30
CA TYR A 133 12.80 -2.43 7.79
C TYR A 133 12.72 -3.65 6.88
N ILE A 134 13.84 -4.33 6.67
CA ILE A 134 13.91 -5.63 6.01
C ILE A 134 14.43 -6.62 7.04
N ASN A 135 13.66 -7.64 7.37
CA ASN A 135 14.01 -8.64 8.39
C ASN A 135 14.50 -7.97 9.70
N ASP A 136 13.71 -7.00 10.17
CA ASP A 136 13.95 -6.18 11.37
C ASP A 136 15.17 -5.24 11.33
N GLN A 137 15.87 -5.14 10.20
CA GLN A 137 16.95 -4.18 10.01
C GLN A 137 16.44 -2.90 9.33
N LEU A 138 16.70 -1.73 9.93
CA LEU A 138 16.35 -0.44 9.33
C LEU A 138 17.18 -0.21 8.07
N VAL A 139 16.51 0.06 6.94
CA VAL A 139 17.19 0.23 5.64
C VAL A 139 16.81 1.51 4.91
N SER A 140 15.67 2.12 5.24
CA SER A 140 15.17 3.34 4.60
C SER A 140 14.39 4.17 5.61
N GLU A 141 14.57 5.50 5.58
CA GLU A 141 13.85 6.42 6.47
C GLU A 141 13.53 7.72 5.73
N LEU A 142 12.36 8.28 6.03
CA LEU A 142 11.95 9.60 5.57
C LEU A 142 11.23 10.35 6.70
N THR A 143 11.29 11.68 6.64
CA THR A 143 10.47 12.56 7.47
C THR A 143 9.57 13.44 6.61
N SER A 144 8.36 13.73 7.10
CA SER A 144 7.34 14.50 6.36
C SER A 144 7.33 15.99 6.67
N SER A 145 6.44 16.69 5.98
CA SER A 145 5.99 18.05 6.27
C SER A 145 5.24 18.11 7.61
N ARG A 146 5.42 19.24 8.30
CA ARG A 146 4.91 19.51 9.64
C ARG A 146 3.39 19.79 9.66
N GLY A 147 2.72 19.35 10.72
CA GLY A 147 1.34 19.73 11.07
C GLY A 147 0.26 19.02 10.25
N GLN A 148 0.56 17.87 9.66
CA GLN A 148 -0.44 17.03 8.97
C GLN A 148 -0.85 15.85 9.81
N HIS A 149 -2.10 15.45 9.66
CA HIS A 149 -2.66 14.28 10.32
C HIS A 149 -3.08 13.22 9.32
N GLY A 150 -2.83 11.95 9.66
CA GLY A 150 -3.21 10.81 8.84
C GLY A 150 -4.72 10.60 8.86
N SER A 151 -5.35 10.66 7.69
CA SER A 151 -6.79 10.57 7.50
C SER A 151 -7.23 9.20 6.97
N ILE A 152 -6.37 8.51 6.20
CA ILE A 152 -6.69 7.20 5.64
C ILE A 152 -5.46 6.30 5.74
N PHE A 153 -5.66 5.06 6.20
CA PHE A 153 -4.67 3.99 6.08
C PHE A 153 -5.02 3.09 4.89
N TYR A 154 -3.99 2.69 4.15
CA TYR A 154 -4.13 1.81 3.00
C TYR A 154 -3.21 0.60 3.06
N ILE A 155 -3.67 -0.51 2.47
CA ILE A 155 -2.85 -1.56 1.87
C ILE A 155 -3.33 -1.71 0.43
N SER A 156 -2.41 -1.70 -0.53
CA SER A 156 -2.78 -1.69 -1.94
C SER A 156 -1.73 -2.37 -2.82
N THR A 157 -2.17 -2.77 -4.00
CA THR A 157 -1.32 -3.15 -5.12
C THR A 157 -1.50 -2.12 -6.22
N GLU A 158 -0.42 -1.54 -6.69
CA GLU A 158 -0.42 -0.55 -7.74
C GLU A 158 0.14 -1.10 -9.05
N CYS A 159 -0.62 -0.79 -10.10
CA CYS A 159 -0.27 -0.87 -11.49
C CYS A 159 -0.19 0.55 -12.09
N ALA A 160 0.90 1.27 -11.78
CA ALA A 160 1.07 2.67 -12.17
C ALA A 160 1.02 2.90 -13.70
N ALA A 161 1.44 1.91 -14.50
CA ALA A 161 1.57 2.02 -15.95
C ALA A 161 0.38 1.44 -16.76
N GLY A 162 -0.60 0.81 -16.10
CA GLY A 162 -1.78 0.21 -16.76
C GLY A 162 -1.52 -1.07 -17.58
N ASN A 163 -0.27 -1.53 -17.68
CA ASN A 163 0.14 -2.75 -18.40
C ASN A 163 1.00 -3.70 -17.53
N CYS A 164 0.67 -3.77 -16.25
CA CYS A 164 1.55 -4.33 -15.23
C CYS A 164 1.58 -5.84 -15.25
N ALA A 165 2.66 -6.40 -14.71
CA ALA A 165 2.69 -7.82 -14.40
C ALA A 165 1.70 -8.13 -13.27
N ALA A 166 1.19 -9.37 -13.22
CA ALA A 166 0.41 -9.82 -12.09
C ALA A 166 1.26 -9.73 -10.81
N ALA A 167 0.73 -9.08 -9.78
CA ALA A 167 1.27 -9.18 -8.43
C ALA A 167 1.05 -10.60 -7.90
N PRO A 168 2.11 -11.33 -7.53
CA PRO A 168 1.97 -12.65 -6.94
C PRO A 168 1.22 -12.61 -5.60
N ALA A 169 0.67 -13.75 -5.21
CA ALA A 169 0.05 -13.89 -3.90
C ALA A 169 1.05 -13.55 -2.79
N HIS A 170 0.58 -12.82 -1.79
CA HIS A 170 1.41 -12.34 -0.68
C HIS A 170 0.57 -12.14 0.58
N SER A 171 1.21 -11.82 1.69
CA SER A 171 0.51 -11.59 2.95
C SER A 171 1.06 -10.39 3.72
N TRP A 172 0.18 -9.77 4.49
CA TRP A 172 0.51 -8.71 5.41
C TRP A 172 0.25 -9.17 6.84
N GLU A 173 1.20 -8.89 7.72
CA GLU A 173 1.18 -9.28 9.13
C GLU A 173 1.62 -8.11 10.02
N ASP A 174 1.46 -8.27 11.33
CA ASP A 174 1.81 -7.26 12.34
C ASP A 174 1.25 -5.87 12.01
N ILE A 175 0.06 -5.83 11.40
CA ILE A 175 -0.61 -4.60 11.04
C ILE A 175 -1.22 -4.03 12.31
N PHE A 176 -0.91 -2.78 12.61
CA PHE A 176 -1.59 -2.04 13.64
C PHE A 176 -1.79 -0.58 13.28
N ILE A 177 -2.82 0.03 13.86
CA ILE A 177 -3.15 1.45 13.71
C ILE A 177 -3.51 1.99 15.09
N THR A 178 -2.83 3.06 15.51
CA THR A 178 -3.13 3.81 16.73
C THR A 178 -3.73 5.16 16.35
N LEU A 179 -4.95 5.41 16.80
CA LEU A 179 -5.67 6.67 16.59
C LEU A 179 -5.26 7.72 17.63
N ASN A 180 -5.57 9.00 17.43
CA ASN A 180 -5.31 10.05 18.43
C ASN A 180 -6.29 10.00 19.59
N GLN A 181 -7.52 9.53 19.35
CA GLN A 181 -8.52 9.27 20.38
C GLN A 181 -9.16 7.90 20.15
N PRO A 182 -9.55 7.17 21.22
CA PRO A 182 -10.23 5.90 21.07
C PRO A 182 -11.54 6.05 20.27
N ASP A 183 -11.77 5.17 19.31
CA ASP A 183 -13.04 5.05 18.59
C ASP A 183 -13.31 3.60 18.19
N GLU A 184 -14.21 2.94 18.92
CA GLU A 184 -14.64 1.55 18.66
C GLU A 184 -15.35 1.37 17.32
N ARG A 185 -15.82 2.45 16.68
CA ARG A 185 -16.50 2.38 15.38
C ARG A 185 -15.53 2.40 14.20
N PHE A 186 -14.23 2.60 14.44
CA PHE A 186 -13.22 2.64 13.39
C PHE A 186 -13.19 1.35 12.56
N LEU A 187 -13.44 0.18 13.18
CA LEU A 187 -13.46 -1.10 12.47
C LEU A 187 -14.51 -1.18 11.35
N TYR A 188 -15.61 -0.44 11.46
CA TYR A 188 -16.69 -0.41 10.47
C TYR A 188 -16.43 0.59 9.32
N ARG A 189 -15.26 1.25 9.33
CA ARG A 189 -14.84 2.21 8.29
C ARG A 189 -13.90 1.58 7.27
N GLY A 190 -13.62 0.28 7.42
CA GLY A 190 -12.74 -0.47 6.53
C GLY A 190 -13.49 -1.09 5.36
N SER A 191 -12.84 -1.14 4.20
CA SER A 191 -13.20 -2.04 3.10
C SER A 191 -12.08 -3.05 2.87
N TRP A 192 -12.46 -4.29 2.56
CA TRP A 192 -11.56 -5.36 2.15
C TRP A 192 -12.00 -5.83 0.77
N GLU A 193 -11.15 -5.62 -0.21
CA GLU A 193 -11.47 -5.85 -1.63
C GLU A 193 -10.55 -6.90 -2.25
N HIS A 194 -10.78 -7.20 -3.53
CA HIS A 194 -9.89 -8.03 -4.36
C HIS A 194 -9.64 -9.44 -3.82
N GLU A 195 -10.70 -10.07 -3.29
CA GLU A 195 -10.66 -11.46 -2.78
C GLU A 195 -9.67 -11.68 -1.62
N ALA A 196 -9.24 -10.60 -0.94
CA ALA A 196 -8.39 -10.72 0.24
C ALA A 196 -9.13 -11.41 1.39
N THR A 197 -8.40 -12.19 2.19
CA THR A 197 -8.94 -12.95 3.32
C THR A 197 -8.14 -12.70 4.60
N GLY A 198 -8.75 -12.96 5.77
CA GLY A 198 -8.14 -12.60 7.06
C GLY A 198 -8.25 -11.10 7.34
N GLY A 199 -7.21 -10.50 7.92
CA GLY A 199 -7.19 -9.07 8.24
C GLY A 199 -8.25 -8.62 9.26
N GLU A 200 -8.76 -9.53 10.11
CA GLU A 200 -9.78 -9.22 11.11
C GLU A 200 -9.24 -8.24 12.14
N MET A 201 -9.99 -7.17 12.42
CA MET A 201 -9.59 -6.13 13.35
C MET A 201 -10.03 -6.43 14.79
N SER A 202 -9.14 -6.14 15.73
CA SER A 202 -9.42 -6.19 17.18
C SER A 202 -8.77 -5.03 17.90
N THR A 203 -9.31 -4.64 19.05
CA THR A 203 -8.77 -3.56 19.88
C THR A 203 -8.68 -3.99 21.35
N PRO A 204 -7.52 -3.80 22.00
CA PRO A 204 -7.37 -4.12 23.43
C PRO A 204 -7.73 -2.95 24.36
N ASP A 205 -7.93 -1.74 23.81
CA ASP A 205 -7.92 -0.47 24.55
C ASP A 205 -9.09 0.46 24.17
N GLY A 206 -10.24 -0.13 23.83
CA GLY A 206 -11.47 0.61 23.56
C GLY A 206 -11.44 1.41 22.25
N GLY A 207 -10.70 0.92 21.25
CA GLY A 207 -10.62 1.51 19.91
C GLY A 207 -9.49 2.52 19.73
N LYS A 208 -8.52 2.58 20.65
CA LYS A 208 -7.34 3.46 20.52
C LYS A 208 -6.27 2.83 19.63
N THR A 209 -6.04 1.54 19.79
CA THR A 209 -5.12 0.71 18.99
C THR A 209 -5.92 -0.42 18.35
N TRP A 210 -5.74 -0.60 17.05
CA TRP A 210 -6.36 -1.65 16.27
C TRP A 210 -5.28 -2.58 15.72
N ASN A 211 -5.38 -3.86 16.02
CA ASN A 211 -4.52 -4.91 15.49
C ASN A 211 -5.30 -5.75 14.49
N PHE A 212 -4.60 -6.27 13.48
CA PHE A 212 -5.20 -7.12 12.46
C PHE A 212 -4.63 -8.53 12.60
N THR A 213 -5.44 -9.54 12.33
CA THR A 213 -4.90 -10.86 11.98
C THR A 213 -4.14 -10.76 10.65
N THR A 214 -3.37 -11.80 10.31
CA THR A 214 -2.73 -11.88 8.99
C THR A 214 -3.77 -11.67 7.88
N LEU A 215 -3.42 -10.80 6.93
CA LEU A 215 -4.16 -10.53 5.72
C LEU A 215 -3.49 -11.27 4.56
N PHE A 216 -4.26 -12.08 3.85
CA PHE A 216 -3.80 -12.79 2.66
C PHE A 216 -4.37 -12.14 1.42
N VAL A 217 -3.50 -11.85 0.45
CA VAL A 217 -3.85 -11.24 -0.82
C VAL A 217 -3.57 -12.27 -1.91
N PRO A 218 -4.59 -12.68 -2.70
CA PRO A 218 -4.36 -13.60 -3.80
C PRO A 218 -3.55 -12.94 -4.92
N GLU A 219 -3.04 -13.75 -5.83
CA GLU A 219 -2.43 -13.25 -7.06
C GLU A 219 -3.43 -12.39 -7.84
N THR A 220 -3.01 -11.20 -8.27
CA THR A 220 -3.88 -10.32 -9.06
C THR A 220 -4.05 -10.90 -10.46
N ARG A 221 -5.29 -10.94 -10.95
CA ARG A 221 -5.55 -11.37 -12.33
C ARG A 221 -5.30 -10.21 -13.29
N PRO A 222 -4.55 -10.42 -14.39
CA PRO A 222 -4.43 -9.45 -15.48
C PRO A 222 -5.77 -9.07 -16.11
#